data_AF-A0A7S3GPB7-F1
#
_entry.id   AF-A0A7S3GPB7-F1
#
_cell.length_a   1.000
_cell.length_b   1.000
_cell.length_c   1.000
_cell.angle_alpha   90.00
_cell.angle_beta   90.00
_cell.angle_gamma   90.00
#
_symmetry.space_group_name_H-M   'P 1'
#
loop_
_entity.id
_entity.type
_entity.pdbx_description
1 polymer ?
#
loop_
_entity_poly.entity_id
_entity_poly.type
_entity_poly.pdbx_seq_one_letter_code
_entity_poly.pdbx_strand_id
1 'polypeptide(L)'
;MGDYTTAGDRLWTAVMQNEIAAHGNFQGKKWRTVNKQTVACDSCKDSGASVLLRCGHEKCPREFHIDCAFHQGGLTLDDNGVLNVFCESHFKALVFCSCKEPYDDARPMVFCDECCDWFHNKCEGLTANEAASIDKYTCKNCREILRQGRSVSKVIKEKNMAKENRSVHQQSATKAVGLLAELEGGLCP
;
A
#
# COMPACT_ATOMS: atom_id res chain seq x y z
N MET A 1 -27.70 14.77 16.51
CA MET A 1 -26.37 15.19 16.03
C MET A 1 -25.36 14.58 16.98
N GLY A 2 -24.87 13.37 16.67
CA GLY A 2 -23.90 12.68 17.52
C GLY A 2 -22.57 13.40 17.48
N ASP A 3 -21.94 13.58 18.64
CA ASP A 3 -20.58 14.09 18.72
C ASP A 3 -19.63 12.92 18.38
N TYR A 4 -19.39 12.71 17.09
CA TYR A 4 -18.56 11.62 16.57
C TYR A 4 -17.08 11.96 16.74
N THR A 5 -16.63 12.03 17.99
CA THR A 5 -15.20 11.94 18.35
C THR A 5 -14.98 10.53 18.88
N THR A 6 -14.75 9.59 17.97
CA THR A 6 -14.48 8.20 18.34
C THR A 6 -13.14 8.11 19.08
N ALA A 7 -12.90 6.99 19.78
CA ALA A 7 -11.61 6.76 20.44
C ALA A 7 -10.44 6.82 19.43
N GLY A 8 -10.67 6.31 18.21
CA GLY A 8 -9.66 6.33 17.16
C GLY A 8 -9.37 7.73 16.61
N ASP A 9 -10.34 8.66 16.61
CA ASP A 9 -10.05 10.07 16.31
C ASP A 9 -9.06 10.67 17.32
N ARG A 10 -9.14 10.26 18.59
CA ARG A 10 -8.24 10.73 19.65
C ARG A 10 -6.84 10.14 19.50
N LEU A 11 -6.73 8.84 19.19
CA LEU A 11 -5.42 8.20 18.98
C LEU A 11 -4.70 8.82 17.79
N TRP A 12 -5.36 8.91 16.63
CA TRP A 12 -4.73 9.49 15.45
C TRP A 12 -4.42 10.97 15.61
N THR A 13 -5.29 11.73 16.30
CA THR A 13 -4.99 13.11 16.66
C THR A 13 -3.75 13.18 17.57
N ALA A 14 -3.60 12.29 18.55
CA ALA A 14 -2.45 12.25 19.44
C ALA A 14 -1.15 11.82 18.72
N VAL A 15 -1.20 10.78 17.88
CA VAL A 15 -0.09 10.37 17.02
C VAL A 15 0.33 11.54 16.14
N MET A 16 -0.61 12.20 15.48
CA MET A 16 -0.35 13.38 14.65
C MET A 16 0.26 14.53 15.43
N GLN A 17 -0.25 14.84 16.62
CA GLN A 17 0.30 15.89 17.47
C GLN A 17 1.74 15.57 17.90
N ASN A 18 2.04 14.30 18.20
CA ASN A 18 3.37 13.86 18.55
C ASN A 18 4.34 13.95 17.36
N GLU A 19 3.92 13.49 16.18
CA GLU A 19 4.70 13.62 14.94
C GLU A 19 5.00 15.09 14.60
N ILE A 20 4.00 15.98 14.72
CA ILE A 20 4.16 17.43 14.54
C ILE A 20 5.10 18.02 15.59
N ALA A 21 5.08 17.53 16.83
CA ALA A 21 5.97 18.01 17.88
C ALA A 21 7.42 17.53 17.66
N ALA A 22 7.61 16.27 17.26
CA ALA A 22 8.91 15.64 17.07
C ALA A 22 9.63 16.12 15.80
N HIS A 23 8.88 16.35 14.72
CA HIS A 23 9.42 16.68 13.41
C HIS A 23 9.08 18.11 12.96
N GLY A 24 8.47 18.91 13.85
CA GLY A 24 7.89 20.21 13.50
C GLY A 24 6.60 20.03 12.70
N ASN A 25 5.95 21.13 12.32
CA ASN A 25 4.90 21.09 11.31
C ASN A 25 5.55 20.80 9.93
N PHE A 26 6.10 19.59 9.79
CA PHE A 26 6.36 18.97 8.53
C PHE A 26 5.00 18.93 7.87
N GLN A 27 4.67 19.93 7.04
CA GLN A 27 3.61 19.99 6.01
C GLN A 27 2.68 21.21 6.07
N GLY A 28 2.85 22.08 5.09
CA GLY A 28 1.70 22.74 4.45
C GLY A 28 0.96 21.82 3.46
N LYS A 29 1.24 20.50 3.40
CA LYS A 29 0.86 19.65 2.27
C LYS A 29 0.48 18.18 2.47
N LYS A 30 0.67 17.48 3.60
CA LYS A 30 0.33 16.03 3.67
C LYS A 30 -0.67 15.63 4.77
N TRP A 31 -0.82 16.40 5.85
CA TRP A 31 -1.71 16.06 6.94
C TRP A 31 -2.31 17.34 7.55
N ARG A 32 -3.59 17.29 7.95
CA ARG A 32 -4.28 18.43 8.60
C ARG A 32 -5.42 17.93 9.50
N THR A 33 -5.60 18.59 10.65
CA THR A 33 -6.81 18.46 11.48
C THR A 33 -7.93 19.32 10.94
N VAL A 34 -9.12 18.75 10.74
CA VAL A 34 -10.29 19.47 10.22
C VAL A 34 -11.06 20.14 11.36
N ASN A 35 -11.24 21.46 11.30
CA ASN A 35 -12.32 22.12 12.04
C ASN A 35 -13.62 21.92 11.25
N LYS A 36 -14.72 21.55 11.95
CA LYS A 36 -16.05 21.05 11.50
C LYS A 36 -16.76 21.73 10.30
N GLN A 37 -16.14 22.60 9.49
CA GLN A 37 -16.83 23.47 8.54
C GLN A 37 -16.22 23.65 7.13
N THR A 38 -15.05 23.10 6.75
CA THR A 38 -14.48 23.47 5.41
C THR A 38 -13.79 22.40 4.54
N VAL A 39 -13.57 21.17 4.99
CA VAL A 39 -12.94 20.14 4.13
C VAL A 39 -13.59 18.77 4.35
N ALA A 40 -14.07 18.16 3.28
CA ALA A 40 -14.66 16.83 3.26
C ALA A 40 -13.67 15.81 2.66
N CYS A 41 -13.66 14.59 3.18
CA CYS A 41 -12.93 13.48 2.59
C CYS A 41 -13.36 13.25 1.13
N ASP A 42 -12.41 13.12 0.21
CA ASP A 42 -12.67 12.88 -1.21
C ASP A 42 -13.32 11.51 -1.49
N SER A 43 -13.24 10.56 -0.54
CA SER A 43 -13.91 9.26 -0.63
C SER A 43 -15.36 9.32 -0.14
N CYS A 44 -15.58 9.55 1.16
CA CYS A 44 -16.91 9.45 1.77
C CYS A 44 -17.71 10.76 1.74
N LYS A 45 -17.09 11.88 1.34
CA LYS A 45 -17.68 13.24 1.30
C LYS A 45 -18.13 13.78 2.66
N ASP A 46 -17.78 13.11 3.75
CA ASP A 46 -18.06 13.60 5.10
C ASP A 46 -16.95 14.54 5.60
N SER A 47 -17.35 15.50 6.43
CA SER A 47 -16.51 16.51 7.10
C SER A 47 -16.30 16.18 8.58
N GLY A 48 -16.46 14.90 8.94
CA GLY A 48 -16.32 14.39 10.31
C GLY A 48 -15.04 14.84 10.99
N ALA A 49 -15.03 14.84 12.32
CA ALA A 49 -13.92 15.32 13.15
C ALA A 49 -12.76 14.31 13.20
N SER A 50 -12.24 13.93 12.05
CA SER A 50 -11.13 12.98 11.90
C SER A 50 -9.91 13.62 11.22
N VAL A 51 -8.77 12.95 11.30
CA VAL A 51 -7.53 13.36 10.64
C VAL A 51 -7.66 13.14 9.13
N LEU A 52 -7.33 14.17 8.34
CA LEU A 52 -7.23 14.05 6.90
C LEU A 52 -5.76 13.93 6.45
N LEU A 53 -5.55 12.95 5.59
CA LEU A 53 -4.33 12.69 4.84
C LEU A 53 -4.49 13.26 3.42
N ARG A 54 -3.60 14.18 3.02
CA ARG A 54 -3.53 14.65 1.63
C ARG A 54 -2.74 13.67 0.78
N CYS A 55 -3.18 13.50 -0.46
CA CYS A 55 -2.44 12.81 -1.48
C CYS A 55 -0.97 13.29 -1.55
N GLY A 56 -0.02 12.35 -1.55
CA GLY A 56 1.41 12.63 -1.59
C GLY A 56 1.91 13.23 -2.91
N HIS A 57 1.06 13.29 -3.95
CA HIS A 57 1.40 13.98 -5.19
C HIS A 57 1.35 15.50 -5.00
N GLU A 58 2.45 16.19 -5.32
CA GLU A 58 2.73 17.58 -4.91
C GLU A 58 1.64 18.62 -5.21
N LYS A 59 0.86 18.38 -6.26
CA LYS A 59 -0.19 19.30 -6.78
C LYS A 59 -1.60 18.72 -6.65
N CYS A 60 -1.76 17.57 -6.00
CA CYS A 60 -3.06 16.95 -5.80
C CYS A 60 -3.70 17.54 -4.53
N PRO A 61 -4.90 18.15 -4.62
CA PRO A 61 -5.57 18.71 -3.46
C PRO A 61 -6.37 17.65 -2.67
N ARG A 62 -6.40 16.40 -3.13
CA ARG A 62 -7.31 15.40 -2.57
C ARG A 62 -6.91 14.96 -1.18
N GLU A 63 -7.89 14.87 -0.30
CA GLU A 63 -7.72 14.57 1.12
C GLU A 63 -8.64 13.43 1.55
N PHE A 64 -8.14 12.52 2.38
CA PHE A 64 -8.82 11.27 2.73
C PHE A 64 -8.74 11.01 4.23
N HIS A 65 -9.80 10.46 4.82
CA HIS A 65 -9.64 9.78 6.11
C HIS A 65 -8.68 8.60 5.93
N ILE A 66 -7.93 8.27 6.97
CA ILE A 66 -6.97 7.16 6.97
C ILE A 66 -7.66 5.85 6.56
N ASP A 67 -8.86 5.60 7.09
CA ASP A 67 -9.67 4.41 6.80
C ASP A 67 -10.25 4.41 5.37
N CYS A 68 -10.72 5.58 4.90
CA CYS A 68 -11.12 5.75 3.51
C CYS A 68 -9.97 5.49 2.53
N ALA A 69 -8.76 5.94 2.87
CA ALA A 69 -7.56 5.72 2.08
C ALA A 69 -7.15 4.24 2.06
N PHE A 70 -7.36 3.52 3.17
CA PHE A 70 -7.10 2.09 3.29
C PHE A 70 -7.89 1.29 2.25
N HIS A 71 -9.19 1.56 2.12
CA HIS A 71 -10.03 0.85 1.14
C HIS A 71 -9.72 1.19 -0.32
N GLN A 72 -9.06 2.32 -0.61
CA GLN A 72 -8.69 2.71 -1.97
C GLN A 72 -7.33 2.17 -2.43
N GLY A 73 -6.59 1.47 -1.55
CA GLY A 73 -5.31 0.82 -1.88
C GLY A 73 -4.16 1.80 -2.12
N GLY A 74 -4.33 3.08 -1.80
CA GLY A 74 -3.33 4.13 -2.02
C GLY A 74 -2.33 4.34 -0.88
N LEU A 75 -2.37 3.51 0.15
CA LEU A 75 -1.54 3.67 1.34
C LEU A 75 -0.14 3.10 1.15
N THR A 76 0.87 3.83 1.61
CA THR A 76 2.28 3.42 1.61
C THR A 76 2.98 3.94 2.86
N LEU A 77 3.93 3.18 3.38
CA LEU A 77 4.80 3.59 4.48
C LEU A 77 6.20 3.75 3.90
N ASP A 78 6.80 4.92 4.00
CA ASP A 78 8.17 5.13 3.49
C ASP A 78 9.24 4.61 4.46
N ASP A 79 10.50 4.60 4.00
CA ASP A 79 11.65 4.08 4.76
C ASP A 79 11.89 4.82 6.10
N ASN A 80 11.31 6.02 6.28
CA ASN A 80 11.38 6.76 7.54
C ASN A 80 10.17 6.48 8.45
N GLY A 81 9.29 5.55 8.07
CA GLY A 81 8.08 5.23 8.82
C GLY A 81 6.95 6.23 8.62
N VAL A 82 7.01 7.10 7.61
CA VAL A 82 5.95 8.08 7.37
C VAL A 82 4.86 7.47 6.50
N LEU A 83 3.61 7.51 7.00
CA LEU A 83 2.44 7.08 6.25
C LEU A 83 2.08 8.10 5.16
N ASN A 84 1.88 7.63 3.94
CA ASN A 84 1.50 8.44 2.78
C ASN A 84 0.28 7.81 2.10
N VAL A 85 -0.64 8.65 1.59
CA VAL A 85 -1.75 8.24 0.72
C VAL A 85 -1.56 8.76 -0.70
N PHE A 86 -1.95 7.98 -1.69
CA PHE A 86 -2.08 8.40 -3.09
C PHE A 86 -3.50 8.14 -3.58
N CYS A 87 -4.16 9.13 -4.17
CA CYS A 87 -5.51 8.92 -4.71
C CYS A 87 -5.50 7.97 -5.91
N GLU A 88 -6.66 7.50 -6.38
CA GLU A 88 -6.76 6.54 -7.49
C GLU A 88 -6.14 7.05 -8.81
N SER A 89 -5.99 8.37 -8.98
CA SER A 89 -5.31 8.96 -10.14
C SER A 89 -3.77 9.01 -10.00
N HIS A 90 -3.25 8.93 -8.78
CA HIS A 90 -1.82 9.02 -8.47
C HIS A 90 -1.26 7.73 -7.85
N PHE A 91 -2.12 6.73 -7.63
CA PHE A 91 -1.74 5.39 -7.22
C PHE A 91 -1.79 4.46 -8.43
N LYS A 92 -0.79 3.59 -8.56
CA LYS A 92 -0.77 2.53 -9.56
C LYS A 92 -0.78 1.19 -8.86
N ALA A 93 -1.89 0.47 -8.99
CA ALA A 93 -2.03 -0.88 -8.46
C ALA A 93 -0.88 -1.79 -8.90
N LEU A 94 -0.30 -2.48 -7.92
CA LEU A 94 0.77 -3.43 -8.15
C LEU A 94 0.17 -4.75 -8.62
N VAL A 95 0.53 -5.13 -9.85
CA VAL A 95 0.08 -6.37 -10.45
C VAL A 95 1.29 -7.24 -10.76
N PHE A 96 1.20 -8.49 -10.33
CA PHE A 96 2.22 -9.51 -10.47
C PHE A 96 1.75 -10.59 -11.45
N CYS A 97 2.58 -11.61 -11.64
CA CYS A 97 2.34 -12.71 -12.55
C CYS A 97 2.25 -12.29 -14.04
N SER A 98 2.27 -13.28 -14.92
CA SER A 98 2.01 -13.12 -16.34
C SER A 98 0.51 -12.91 -16.65
N CYS A 99 -0.40 -13.41 -15.81
CA CYS A 99 -1.85 -13.28 -16.02
C CYS A 99 -2.39 -11.86 -15.79
N LYS A 100 -1.64 -11.00 -15.09
CA LYS A 100 -2.01 -9.62 -14.76
C LYS A 100 -3.33 -9.46 -14.00
N GLU A 101 -3.74 -10.49 -13.27
CA GLU A 101 -4.89 -10.43 -12.38
C GLU A 101 -4.50 -9.71 -11.07
N PRO A 102 -5.46 -9.04 -10.39
CA PRO A 102 -5.24 -8.45 -9.07
C PRO A 102 -4.74 -9.47 -8.05
N TYR A 103 -4.07 -8.98 -7.01
CA TYR A 103 -3.62 -9.82 -5.90
C TYR A 103 -4.83 -10.42 -5.16
N ASP A 104 -4.70 -11.68 -4.79
CA ASP A 104 -5.69 -12.50 -4.08
C ASP A 104 -4.92 -13.40 -3.12
N ASP A 105 -5.19 -13.26 -1.81
CA ASP A 105 -4.49 -13.98 -0.74
C ASP A 105 -4.77 -15.49 -0.75
N ALA A 106 -5.89 -15.91 -1.34
CA ALA A 106 -6.22 -17.32 -1.54
C ALA A 106 -5.40 -17.98 -2.67
N ARG A 107 -4.63 -17.19 -3.43
CA ARG A 107 -3.84 -17.66 -4.59
C ARG A 107 -2.34 -17.59 -4.30
N PRO A 108 -1.72 -18.68 -3.81
CA PRO A 108 -0.32 -18.66 -3.44
C PRO A 108 0.58 -18.37 -4.65
N MET A 109 1.67 -17.66 -4.37
CA MET A 109 2.64 -17.21 -5.37
C MET A 109 4.05 -17.69 -5.03
N VAL A 110 4.89 -17.76 -6.06
CA VAL A 110 6.32 -18.09 -5.99
C VAL A 110 7.14 -16.94 -6.60
N PHE A 111 8.27 -16.63 -5.98
CA PHE A 111 9.21 -15.61 -6.46
C PHE A 111 10.20 -16.21 -7.46
N CYS A 112 10.42 -15.55 -8.59
CA CYS A 112 11.41 -15.96 -9.59
C CYS A 112 12.76 -15.28 -9.36
N ASP A 113 13.82 -16.05 -9.11
CA ASP A 113 15.18 -15.55 -8.86
C ASP A 113 15.81 -14.88 -10.09
N GLU A 114 15.33 -15.21 -11.29
CA GLU A 114 15.93 -14.70 -12.53
C GLU A 114 15.43 -13.31 -12.91
N CYS A 115 14.12 -13.06 -12.80
CA CYS A 115 13.54 -11.76 -13.15
C CYS A 115 13.09 -10.93 -11.94
N CYS A 116 13.20 -11.48 -10.72
CA CYS A 116 12.80 -10.84 -9.47
C CYS A 116 11.31 -10.45 -9.44
N ASP A 117 10.43 -11.30 -9.98
CA ASP A 117 8.98 -11.08 -10.04
C ASP A 117 8.21 -12.26 -9.42
N TRP A 118 6.97 -12.02 -9.00
CA TRP A 118 6.10 -13.03 -8.39
C TRP A 118 5.13 -13.63 -9.40
N PHE A 119 4.85 -14.92 -9.27
CA PHE A 119 3.95 -15.66 -10.14
C PHE A 119 3.02 -16.56 -9.33
N HIS A 120 1.75 -16.64 -9.70
CA HIS A 120 0.84 -17.59 -9.07
C HIS A 120 1.32 -19.02 -9.34
N ASN A 121 1.34 -19.87 -8.31
CA ASN A 121 1.75 -21.27 -8.43
C ASN A 121 0.98 -21.96 -9.56
N LYS A 122 -0.34 -21.75 -9.61
CA LYS A 122 -1.22 -22.28 -10.67
C LYS A 122 -0.85 -21.80 -12.08
N CYS A 123 -0.51 -20.52 -12.25
CA CYS A 123 -0.10 -19.99 -13.57
C CYS A 123 1.21 -20.62 -14.06
N GLU A 124 2.09 -20.95 -13.13
CA GLU A 124 3.35 -21.62 -13.40
C GLU A 124 3.25 -23.15 -13.45
N GLY A 125 2.08 -23.71 -13.11
CA GLY A 125 1.85 -25.16 -13.09
C GLY A 125 2.49 -25.87 -11.90
N LEU A 126 2.71 -25.16 -10.79
CA LEU A 126 3.24 -25.71 -9.55
C LEU A 126 2.10 -26.17 -8.64
N THR A 127 2.24 -27.35 -8.07
CA THR A 127 1.45 -27.83 -6.94
C THR A 127 1.92 -27.16 -5.64
N ALA A 128 1.09 -27.24 -4.58
CA ALA A 128 1.45 -26.70 -3.27
C ALA A 128 2.73 -27.34 -2.70
N ASN A 129 2.87 -28.67 -2.85
CA ASN A 129 4.03 -29.41 -2.34
C ASN A 129 5.32 -29.07 -3.11
N GLU A 130 5.23 -28.92 -4.43
CA GLU A 130 6.37 -28.46 -5.23
C GLU A 130 6.77 -27.05 -4.81
N ALA A 131 5.82 -26.11 -4.78
CA ALA A 131 6.11 -24.73 -4.38
C ALA A 131 6.76 -24.62 -2.99
N ALA A 132 6.30 -25.43 -2.02
CA ALA A 132 6.82 -25.43 -0.66
C ALA A 132 8.24 -26.03 -0.53
N SER A 133 8.72 -26.78 -1.53
CA SER A 133 10.04 -27.43 -1.51
C SER A 133 11.08 -26.73 -2.38
N ILE A 134 10.72 -25.65 -3.06
CA ILE A 134 11.62 -24.91 -3.95
C ILE A 134 12.47 -23.92 -3.14
N ASP A 135 13.79 -24.09 -3.20
CA ASP A 135 14.76 -23.10 -2.71
C ASP A 135 14.98 -21.96 -3.72
N LYS A 136 15.13 -22.29 -5.01
CA LYS A 136 15.27 -21.33 -6.11
C LYS A 136 14.32 -21.67 -7.25
N TYR A 137 13.56 -20.68 -7.69
CA TYR A 137 12.57 -20.83 -8.75
C TYR A 137 12.91 -19.98 -9.97
N THR A 138 12.71 -20.57 -11.16
CA THR A 138 12.79 -19.86 -12.43
C THR A 138 11.47 -19.97 -13.20
N CYS A 139 10.83 -18.83 -13.47
CA CYS A 139 9.55 -18.80 -14.18
C CYS A 139 9.67 -19.30 -15.63
N LYS A 140 8.54 -19.69 -16.23
CA LYS A 140 8.46 -20.21 -17.61
C LYS A 140 9.20 -19.32 -18.62
N ASN A 141 9.01 -18.01 -18.54
CA ASN A 141 9.66 -17.07 -19.46
C ASN A 141 11.18 -17.02 -19.28
N CYS A 142 11.66 -17.03 -18.03
CA CYS A 142 13.10 -17.00 -17.76
C CYS A 142 13.77 -18.32 -18.16
N ARG A 143 13.10 -19.46 -17.94
CA ARG A 143 13.57 -20.77 -18.41
C ARG A 143 13.79 -20.79 -19.93
N GLU A 144 12.87 -20.18 -20.69
CA GLU A 144 12.99 -20.09 -22.15
C GLU A 144 14.16 -19.19 -22.57
N ILE A 145 14.32 -18.03 -21.93
CA ILE A 145 15.46 -17.12 -22.18
C ILE A 145 16.80 -17.84 -21.93
N LEU A 146 16.92 -18.55 -20.80
CA LEU A 146 18.15 -19.27 -20.43
C LEU A 146 18.44 -20.44 -21.38
N ARG A 147 17.42 -21.17 -21.85
CA ARG A 147 17.58 -22.25 -22.86
C ARG A 147 18.15 -21.74 -24.18
N GLN A 148 17.89 -20.49 -24.53
CA GLN A 148 18.44 -19.84 -25.71
C GLN A 148 19.89 -19.33 -25.50
N GLY A 149 20.52 -19.64 -24.36
CA GLY A 149 21.86 -19.14 -24.02
C GLY A 149 21.89 -17.65 -23.71
N ARG A 150 20.74 -17.04 -23.41
CA ARG A 150 20.59 -15.61 -23.10
C ARG A 150 20.37 -15.42 -21.60
N SER A 151 20.63 -14.23 -21.11
CA SER A 151 20.35 -13.85 -19.71
C SER A 151 19.19 -12.86 -19.61
N VAL A 152 18.46 -12.89 -18.49
CA VAL A 152 17.49 -11.84 -18.16
C VAL A 152 18.22 -10.52 -17.94
N SER A 153 17.75 -9.44 -18.56
CA SER A 153 18.43 -8.15 -18.51
C SER A 153 18.35 -7.52 -17.12
N LYS A 154 19.41 -6.79 -16.73
CA LYS A 154 19.49 -6.07 -15.45
C LYS A 154 18.33 -5.09 -15.26
N VAL A 155 17.92 -4.41 -16.33
CA VAL A 155 16.81 -3.46 -16.34
C VAL A 155 15.49 -4.11 -15.92
N ILE A 156 15.24 -5.36 -16.34
CA ILE A 156 14.03 -6.09 -15.93
C ILE A 156 14.09 -6.40 -14.43
N LYS A 157 15.23 -6.90 -13.95
CA LYS A 157 15.43 -7.23 -12.53
C LYS A 157 15.24 -5.99 -11.64
N GLU A 158 15.89 -4.88 -11.98
CA GLU A 158 15.79 -3.60 -11.26
C GLU A 158 14.34 -3.08 -11.22
N LYS A 159 13.63 -3.13 -12.35
CA LYS A 159 12.22 -2.71 -12.41
C LYS A 159 11.32 -3.58 -11.53
N ASN A 160 11.53 -4.89 -11.53
CA ASN A 160 10.70 -5.80 -10.75
C ASN A 160 11.03 -5.74 -9.25
N MET A 161 12.30 -5.56 -8.88
CA MET A 161 12.67 -5.28 -7.48
C MET A 161 12.11 -3.95 -6.98
N ALA A 162 12.10 -2.89 -7.80
CA ALA A 162 11.45 -1.64 -7.43
C ALA A 162 9.94 -1.80 -7.24
N LYS A 163 9.30 -2.66 -8.06
CA LYS A 163 7.89 -3.01 -7.90
C LYS A 163 7.65 -3.78 -6.59
N GLU A 164 8.54 -4.72 -6.25
CA GLU A 164 8.50 -5.48 -5.01
C GLU A 164 8.66 -4.57 -3.79
N ASN A 165 9.64 -3.66 -3.80
CA ASN A 165 9.85 -2.74 -2.71
C ASN A 165 8.59 -1.91 -2.42
N ARG A 166 7.92 -1.39 -3.46
CA ARG A 166 6.64 -0.70 -3.31
C ARG A 166 5.54 -1.60 -2.74
N SER A 167 5.52 -2.89 -3.07
CA SER A 167 4.58 -3.86 -2.51
C SER A 167 4.77 -4.01 -1.01
N VAL A 168 6.02 -4.15 -0.55
CA VAL A 168 6.36 -4.23 0.87
C VAL A 168 5.94 -2.96 1.62
N HIS A 169 6.21 -1.79 1.04
CA HIS A 169 5.81 -0.50 1.61
C HIS A 169 4.28 -0.37 1.74
N GLN A 170 3.55 -0.83 0.73
CA GLN A 170 2.08 -0.84 0.73
C GLN A 170 1.53 -1.83 1.77
N GLN A 171 2.03 -3.07 1.79
CA GLN A 171 1.61 -4.09 2.76
C GLN A 171 1.89 -3.66 4.21
N SER A 172 3.02 -3.00 4.45
CA SER A 172 3.37 -2.49 5.78
C SER A 172 2.39 -1.41 6.23
N ALA A 173 2.03 -0.47 5.34
CA ALA A 173 1.02 0.54 5.62
C ALA A 173 -0.36 -0.07 5.88
N THR A 174 -0.81 -0.99 5.03
CA THR A 174 -2.08 -1.70 5.17
C THR A 174 -2.14 -2.45 6.51
N LYS A 175 -1.08 -3.17 6.89
CA LYS A 175 -1.03 -3.88 8.19
C LYS A 175 -1.04 -2.91 9.37
N ALA A 176 -0.26 -1.84 9.32
CA ALA A 176 -0.21 -0.85 10.39
C ALA A 176 -1.58 -0.20 10.61
N VAL A 177 -2.24 0.25 9.54
CA VAL A 177 -3.57 0.85 9.62
C VAL A 177 -4.63 -0.17 10.03
N GLY A 178 -4.57 -1.40 9.52
CA GLY A 178 -5.49 -2.48 9.89
C GLY A 178 -5.45 -2.81 11.39
N LEU A 179 -4.24 -2.97 11.96
CA LEU A 179 -4.06 -3.18 13.40
C LEU A 179 -4.65 -2.03 14.23
N LEU A 180 -4.46 -0.79 13.79
CA LEU A 180 -5.00 0.38 14.48
C LEU A 180 -6.53 0.44 14.38
N ALA A 181 -7.11 0.05 13.24
CA ALA A 181 -8.55 -0.03 13.07
C ALA A 181 -9.19 -1.10 13.98
N GLU A 182 -8.52 -2.26 14.15
CA GLU A 182 -8.96 -3.34 15.05
C GLU A 182 -8.95 -2.90 16.53
N LEU A 183 -7.96 -2.12 16.95
CA LEU A 183 -7.86 -1.62 18.32
C LEU A 183 -8.92 -0.56 18.65
N GLU A 184 -9.32 0.25 17.68
CA GLU A 184 -10.14 1.45 17.89
C GLU A 184 -11.61 1.32 17.44
N GLY A 185 -11.99 0.19 16.84
CA GLY A 185 -13.40 -0.13 16.54
C GLY A 185 -13.95 0.52 15.27
N GLY A 186 -13.13 0.67 14.22
CA GLY A 186 -13.54 1.23 12.93
C GLY A 186 -13.63 2.76 12.93
N LEU A 187 -12.94 3.39 11.99
CA LEU A 187 -12.67 4.84 11.97
C LEU A 187 -13.52 5.61 10.96
N CYS A 188 -14.37 4.92 10.21
CA CYS A 188 -15.39 5.50 9.37
C CYS A 188 -16.66 4.63 9.48
N PRO A 189 -17.84 5.19 9.76
CA PRO A 189 -19.10 4.46 9.64
C PRO A 189 -19.43 4.09 8.19
#